data_AF-A0A446CL45-F1
#
_entry.id   AF-A0A446CL45-F1
#
_cell.length_a   1.000
_cell.length_b   1.000
_cell.length_c   1.000
_cell.angle_alpha   90.00
_cell.angle_beta   90.00
_cell.angle_gamma   90.00
#
_symmetry.space_group_name_H-M   'P 1'
#
loop_
_entity.id
_entity.type
_entity.pdbx_description
1 polymer ?
#
loop_
_entity_poly.entity_id
_entity_poly.type
_entity_poly.pdbx_seq_one_letter_code
_entity_poly.pdbx_strand_id
1 'polypeptide(L)' 'MELIKASIHTMLTAYGTEIEYARLTYRTGTGILGQSLLLGRLRPETLRLARAGYEAPG' A
#
# COMPACT_ATOMS: atom_id res chain seq x y z
N MET A 1 -5.51 14.22 -4.15
CA MET A 1 -4.95 12.85 -4.16
C MET A 1 -5.86 11.99 -3.32
N GLU A 2 -6.46 10.96 -3.90
CA GLU A 2 -7.43 10.08 -3.26
C GLU A 2 -6.85 8.66 -3.22
N LEU A 3 -6.89 7.98 -2.08
CA LEU A 3 -6.47 6.57 -2.00
C LEU A 3 -7.58 5.69 -2.56
N ILE A 4 -7.28 4.92 -3.61
CA ILE A 4 -8.25 4.05 -4.29
C ILE A 4 -8.00 2.56 -4.07
N LYS A 5 -6.79 2.16 -3.68
CA LYS A 5 -6.48 0.78 -3.30
C LYS A 5 -5.34 0.72 -2.29
N ALA A 6 -5.42 -0.17 -1.31
CA ALA A 6 -4.34 -0.45 -0.37
C ALA A 6 -4.32 -1.94 -0.01
N SER A 7 -3.16 -2.57 -0.11
CA SER A 7 -2.99 -4.00 0.24
C SER A 7 -1.60 -4.27 0.81
N ILE A 8 -1.48 -5.30 1.66
CA ILE A 8 -0.20 -5.81 2.15
C ILE A 8 0.34 -6.84 1.15
N HIS A 9 1.63 -6.76 0.87
CA HIS A 9 2.37 -7.66 0.00
C HIS A 9 3.66 -8.08 0.70
N THR A 10 4.20 -9.22 0.31
CA THR A 10 5.49 -9.71 0.78
C THR A 10 6.51 -9.65 -0.36
N MET A 11 7.74 -9.26 -0.05
CA MET A 11 8.87 -9.34 -0.97
C MET A 11 10.02 -10.09 -0.29
N LEU A 12 10.70 -10.94 -1.06
CA LEU A 12 11.93 -11.60 -0.64
C LEU A 12 13.12 -10.66 -0.89
N THR A 13 13.93 -10.41 0.12
CA THR A 13 15.18 -9.66 -0.03
C THR A 13 16.26 -10.51 -0.71
N ALA A 14 17.32 -9.86 -1.17
CA ALA A 14 18.50 -10.55 -1.72
C ALA A 14 19.14 -11.56 -0.74
N TYR A 15 18.88 -11.43 0.57
CA TYR A 15 19.41 -12.30 1.62
C TYR A 15 18.42 -13.41 2.04
N GLY A 16 17.30 -13.56 1.32
CA GLY A 16 16.28 -14.58 1.62
C GLY A 16 15.36 -14.22 2.78
N THR A 17 15.33 -12.97 3.23
CA THR A 17 14.38 -12.52 4.26
C THR A 17 13.08 -12.06 3.62
N GLU A 18 11.95 -12.52 4.12
CA GLU A 18 10.64 -12.00 3.73
C GLU A 18 10.32 -10.70 4.47
N ILE A 19 9.91 -9.67 3.73
CA ILE A 19 9.51 -8.38 4.30
C ILE A 19 8.12 -8.02 3.78
N GLU A 20 7.23 -7.69 4.72
CA GLU A 20 5.93 -7.13 4.41
C GLU A 20 6.03 -5.62 4.10
N TYR A 21 5.29 -5.19 3.08
CA TYR A 21 5.13 -3.79 2.71
C TYR A 21 3.71 -3.55 2.22
N ALA A 22 3.25 -2.30 2.27
CA ALA A 22 1.97 -1.93 1.69
C ALA A 22 2.17 -1.39 0.27
N ARG A 23 1.31 -1.81 -0.64
CA ARG A 23 1.12 -1.16 -1.94
C ARG A 23 -0.12 -0.28 -1.87
N LEU A 24 0.09 1.01 -2.07
CA LEU A 24 -0.94 2.04 -2.08
C LEU A 24 -1.10 2.58 -3.50
N THR A 25 -2.34 2.70 -3.96
CA THR A 25 -2.66 3.29 -5.25
C THR A 25 -3.54 4.50 -5.01
N TYR A 26 -3.11 5.63 -5.56
CA TYR A 26 -3.81 6.91 -5.47
C TYR A 26 -4.31 7.36 -6.83
N ARG A 27 -5.49 7.97 -6.85
CA ARG A 27 -5.96 8.81 -7.95
C ARG A 27 -5.48 10.24 -7.72
N THR A 28 -4.81 10.80 -8.71
CA THR A 28 -4.37 12.20 -8.76
C THR A 28 -5.21 12.95 -9.81
N GLY A 29 -5.09 14.27 -9.86
CA GLY A 29 -5.75 15.05 -10.93
C GLY A 29 -5.22 14.73 -12.34
N THR A 30 -4.07 14.06 -12.45
CA THR A 30 -3.39 13.75 -13.72
C THR A 30 -3.32 12.26 -14.02
N GLY A 31 -3.83 11.38 -13.14
CA GLY A 31 -3.81 9.93 -13.38
C GLY A 31 -3.75 9.10 -12.10
N ILE A 32 -3.01 7.98 -12.17
CA ILE A 32 -2.86 7.02 -11.08
C ILE A 32 -1.41 7.01 -10.61
N LEU A 33 -1.19 7.04 -9.29
CA LEU A 33 0.11 6.96 -8.65
C LEU A 33 0.17 5.74 -7.73
N GLY A 34 1.09 4.82 -8.01
CA GLY A 34 1.40 3.69 -7.13
C GLY A 34 2.58 4.00 -6.20
N GLN A 35 2.48 3.61 -4.94
CA GLN A 35 3.56 3.72 -3.94
C GLN A 35 3.68 2.42 -3.15
N SER A 36 4.92 1.96 -2.96
CA SER A 36 5.25 0.85 -2.06
C SER A 36 5.93 1.42 -0.82
N LEU A 37 5.37 1.15 0.36
CA LEU A 37 5.87 1.67 1.63
C LEU A 37 6.03 0.55 2.65
N LEU A 38 7.13 0.58 3.40
CA LEU A 38 7.30 -0.29 4.57
C LEU A 38 6.21 -0.02 5.60
N LEU A 39 5.77 -1.07 6.31
CA LEU A 39 4.61 -0.96 7.20
C LEU A 39 4.81 0.08 8.32
N GLY A 40 6.02 0.18 8.87
CA GLY A 40 6.36 1.15 9.90
C GLY A 40 6.35 2.62 9.43
N ARG A 41 6.26 2.88 8.12
CA ARG A 41 6.14 4.24 7.55
C ARG A 41 4.68 4.66 7.35
N LEU A 42 3.74 3.75 7.50
CA LEU A 42 2.32 4.03 7.29
C LEU A 42 1.71 4.67 8.53
N ARG A 43 0.79 5.61 8.31
CA ARG A 43 -0.12 6.04 9.37
C ARG A 43 -1.01 4.86 9.80
N PRO A 44 -1.42 4.77 11.08
CA PRO A 44 -2.20 3.65 11.59
C PRO A 44 -3.48 3.35 10.79
N GLU A 45 -4.18 4.40 10.36
CA GLU A 45 -5.39 4.27 9.54
C GLU A 45 -5.11 3.66 8.16
N THR A 46 -4.05 4.11 7.49
CA THR A 46 -3.66 3.56 6.18
C THR A 46 -3.18 2.11 6.30
N LEU A 47 -2.47 1.79 7.37
CA LEU A 47 -2.09 0.40 7.67
C LEU A 47 -3.34 -0.48 7.87
N ARG A 48 -4.35 0.00 8.61
CA ARG A 48 -5.62 -0.71 8.80
C ARG A 48 -6.32 -0.99 7.47
N LEU A 49 -6.41 0.01 6.59
CA LEU A 49 -6.99 -0.14 5.25
C LEU A 49 -6.20 -1.13 4.40
N ALA A 50 -4.86 -1.06 4.42
CA ALA A 50 -4.01 -1.99 3.68
C ALA A 50 -4.17 -3.44 4.17
N ARG A 51 -4.24 -3.66 5.48
CA ARG A 51 -4.51 -4.98 6.07
C ARG A 51 -5.88 -5.52 5.70
N ALA A 52 -6.87 -4.64 5.53
CA ALA A 52 -8.21 -5.00 5.08
C ALA A 52 -8.31 -5.23 3.57
N GLY A 53 -7.25 -5.00 2.79
CA GLY A 53 -7.29 -5.10 1.33
C GLY A 53 -8.22 -4.06 0.69
N TYR A 54 -8.22 -2.83 1.24
CA TYR A 54 -9.12 -1.76 0.81
C TYR A 54 -9.10 -1.50 -0.70
N GLU A 55 -10.30 -1.36 -1.26
CA GLU A 55 -10.57 -0.83 -2.59
C GLU A 55 -11.70 0.21 -2.48
N ALA A 56 -11.53 1.36 -3.13
CA ALA A 56 -12.56 2.38 -3.15
C ALA A 56 -13.80 1.87 -3.90
N PRO A 57 -15.02 2.18 -3.43
CA PRO A 57 -16.23 1.91 -4.19
C PRO A 57 -16.17 2.65 -5.54
N GLY A 58 -16.45 1.92 -6.62
CA GLY A 58 -16.39 2.41 -7.99
C GLY A 58 -17.54 3.34 -8.37
#